data_AF-A0A2E4YE26-F1
#
_entry.id   AF-A0A2E4YE26-F1
#
_cell.length_a   1.000
_cell.length_b   1.000
_cell.length_c   1.000
_cell.angle_alpha   90.00
_cell.angle_beta   90.00
_cell.angle_gamma   90.00
#
_symmetry.space_group_name_H-M   'P 1'
#
loop_
_entity.id
_entity.type
_entity.pdbx_description
1 polymer ?
#
loop_
_entity_poly.entity_id
_entity_poly.type
_entity_poly.pdbx_seq_one_letter_code
_entity_poly.pdbx_strand_id
1 'polypeptide(L)'
;MLYANGCSFTYGTGLAHKDRAWPFILADKMNIDGVETEAQRGISNNYIVRNTITTISDKLVNKETVDFVAIGMTAPNRREHFIEKKNLLVHNIPSHEYHGNINLDEQNNRDLDLFNQLYMKHFWSPVYDFHCYLIHLMTLQNFFTANKIPYIIFNSLNLTPNLLEPTKFTELCEQSDMVSVYKQLDMSKIYEDQTFFTYMYENKKFFPIEGDERYMHPDEEAHAEWAEILHVDIKGNKS
;
A
#
# COMPACT_ATOMS: atom_id res chain seq x y z
N MET A 1 -6.29 19.02 -6.09
CA MET A 1 -5.19 18.23 -5.51
C MET A 1 -5.31 16.76 -5.81
N LEU A 2 -4.16 16.08 -5.86
CA LEU A 2 -4.04 14.62 -5.82
C LEU A 2 -3.87 14.17 -4.37
N TYR A 3 -4.70 13.25 -3.90
CA TYR A 3 -4.52 12.60 -2.61
C TYR A 3 -3.86 11.23 -2.81
N ALA A 4 -2.80 10.95 -2.05
CA ALA A 4 -2.12 9.66 -2.09
C ALA A 4 -1.91 9.03 -0.72
N ASN A 5 -2.11 7.72 -0.64
CA ASN A 5 -1.84 6.96 0.58
C ASN A 5 -1.16 5.63 0.25
N GLY A 6 -0.39 5.10 1.19
CA GLY A 6 0.35 3.85 1.04
C GLY A 6 1.49 3.72 2.04
N CYS A 7 2.26 2.64 1.89
CA CYS A 7 3.33 2.32 2.82
C CYS A 7 4.62 3.14 2.57
N SER A 8 5.76 2.60 2.97
CA SER A 8 7.08 3.23 2.83
C SER A 8 7.45 3.57 1.39
N PHE A 9 6.85 2.88 0.40
CA PHE A 9 7.05 3.07 -1.03
C PHE A 9 6.28 4.28 -1.53
N THR A 10 5.11 4.59 -0.98
CA THR A 10 4.41 5.85 -1.27
C THR A 10 5.03 7.01 -0.51
N TYR A 11 5.50 6.76 0.71
CA TYR A 11 6.20 7.75 1.54
C TYR A 11 7.56 8.20 0.96
N GLY A 12 8.14 7.47 0.00
CA GLY A 12 9.46 7.77 -0.54
C GLY A 12 10.58 7.56 0.49
N THR A 13 10.59 6.41 1.16
CA THR A 13 11.63 6.08 2.15
C THR A 13 12.99 6.03 1.47
N GLY A 14 13.93 6.82 1.99
CA GLY A 14 15.30 6.88 1.48
C GLY A 14 15.56 7.94 0.41
N LEU A 15 14.53 8.56 -0.15
CA LEU A 15 14.67 9.71 -1.03
C LEU A 15 15.18 10.93 -0.24
N ALA A 16 16.07 11.71 -0.86
CA ALA A 16 16.59 12.95 -0.29
C ALA A 16 15.49 14.03 -0.15
N HIS A 17 14.57 14.07 -1.12
CA HIS A 17 13.45 14.99 -1.13
C HIS A 17 12.14 14.23 -1.35
N LYS A 18 11.13 14.51 -0.52
CA LYS A 18 9.86 13.78 -0.50
C LYS A 18 8.98 14.06 -1.72
N ASP A 19 9.13 15.25 -2.30
CA ASP A 19 8.50 15.65 -3.55
C ASP A 19 9.02 14.91 -4.79
N ARG A 20 10.05 14.06 -4.63
CA ARG A 20 10.50 13.11 -5.67
C ARG A 20 9.84 11.75 -5.57
N ALA A 21 8.96 11.53 -4.60
CA ALA A 21 8.15 10.31 -4.56
C ALA A 21 7.10 10.30 -5.68
N TRP A 22 6.69 9.10 -6.06
CA TRP A 22 5.79 8.87 -7.21
C TRP A 22 4.47 9.67 -7.15
N PRO A 23 3.84 9.98 -5.99
CA PRO A 23 2.61 10.75 -5.98
C PRO A 23 2.77 12.17 -6.53
N PHE A 24 3.90 12.81 -6.21
CA PHE A 24 4.22 14.16 -6.64
C PHE A 24 4.51 14.20 -8.14
N ILE A 25 5.28 13.23 -8.62
CA ILE A 25 5.59 13.08 -10.05
C ILE A 25 4.32 12.75 -10.85
N LEU A 26 3.42 11.91 -10.29
CA LEU A 26 2.15 11.58 -10.94
C LEU A 26 1.24 12.81 -11.05
N ALA A 27 1.13 13.62 -9.99
CA ALA A 27 0.32 14.83 -10.00
C ALA A 27 0.78 15.84 -11.07
N ASP A 28 2.10 16.05 -11.19
CA ASP A 28 2.70 16.89 -12.24
C ASP A 28 2.32 16.38 -13.65
N LYS A 29 2.48 15.07 -13.90
CA LYS A 29 2.09 14.44 -15.17
C LYS A 29 0.60 14.59 -15.49
N MET A 30 -0.24 14.59 -14.46
CA MET A 30 -1.69 14.75 -14.59
C MET A 30 -2.14 16.21 -14.67
N ASN A 31 -1.23 17.19 -14.57
CA ASN A 31 -1.53 18.61 -14.42
C ASN A 31 -2.49 18.89 -13.24
N ILE A 32 -2.25 18.23 -12.10
CA ILE A 32 -3.03 18.43 -10.87
C ILE A 32 -2.21 19.30 -9.91
N ASP A 33 -2.78 20.45 -9.55
CA ASP A 33 -2.18 21.35 -8.58
C ASP A 33 -2.27 20.77 -7.17
N GLY A 34 -1.11 20.54 -6.57
CA GLY A 34 -0.95 20.14 -5.18
C GLY A 34 -1.11 18.64 -4.94
N VAL A 35 -0.32 18.15 -3.99
CA VAL A 35 -0.35 16.76 -3.52
C VAL A 35 -0.47 16.76 -2.00
N GLU A 36 -1.38 15.94 -1.50
CA GLU A 36 -1.46 15.60 -0.09
C GLU A 36 -1.23 14.10 0.04
N THR A 37 -0.37 13.73 1.01
CA THR A 37 -0.11 12.33 1.26
C THR A 37 -0.12 11.99 2.74
N GLU A 38 -0.83 10.91 3.05
CA GLU A 38 -0.91 10.29 4.37
C GLU A 38 -0.06 9.02 4.45
N ALA A 39 0.82 8.81 3.48
CA ALA A 39 1.65 7.64 3.41
C ALA A 39 2.63 7.59 4.58
N GLN A 40 2.87 6.39 5.11
CA GLN A 40 3.73 6.20 6.27
C GLN A 40 4.56 4.93 6.15
N ARG A 41 5.68 4.89 6.86
CA ARG A 41 6.57 3.73 6.87
C ARG A 41 5.88 2.58 7.58
N GLY A 42 5.79 1.45 6.90
CA GLY A 42 5.35 0.20 7.50
C GLY A 42 3.89 0.14 7.92
N ILE A 43 3.01 1.00 7.41
CA ILE A 43 1.57 0.93 7.71
C ILE A 43 0.85 -0.19 6.97
N SER A 44 -0.28 -0.63 7.52
CA SER A 44 -1.12 -1.73 7.01
C SER A 44 -2.19 -1.26 6.01
N ASN A 45 -2.80 -2.21 5.30
CA ASN A 45 -3.96 -1.92 4.46
C ASN A 45 -5.16 -1.42 5.28
N ASN A 46 -5.31 -1.83 6.54
CA ASN A 46 -6.35 -1.28 7.42
C ASN A 46 -6.15 0.22 7.68
N TYR A 47 -4.91 0.65 7.92
CA TYR A 47 -4.57 2.08 8.03
C TYR A 47 -4.89 2.81 6.73
N ILE A 48 -4.39 2.28 5.61
CA ILE A 48 -4.54 2.92 4.30
C ILE A 48 -6.03 3.14 4.02
N VAL A 49 -6.87 2.12 4.19
CA VAL A 49 -8.32 2.21 3.98
C VAL A 49 -8.95 3.20 4.96
N ARG A 50 -8.75 3.00 6.27
CA ARG A 50 -9.37 3.82 7.32
C ARG A 50 -9.02 5.30 7.14
N ASN A 51 -7.73 5.60 7.03
CA ASN A 51 -7.25 6.97 6.96
C ASN A 51 -7.66 7.65 5.65
N THR A 52 -7.62 6.94 4.53
CA THR A 52 -8.11 7.46 3.24
C THR A 52 -9.57 7.86 3.32
N ILE A 53 -10.43 6.97 3.85
CA ILE A 53 -11.85 7.25 3.99
C ILE A 53 -12.10 8.42 4.94
N THR A 54 -11.44 8.44 6.10
CA THR A 54 -11.57 9.53 7.09
C THR A 54 -11.15 10.87 6.48
N THR A 55 -9.93 10.99 5.96
CA THR A 55 -9.41 12.25 5.43
C THR A 55 -10.24 12.77 4.26
N ILE A 56 -10.60 11.90 3.31
CA ILE A 56 -11.41 12.33 2.16
C ILE A 56 -12.83 12.71 2.62
N SER A 57 -13.42 11.99 3.58
CA SER A 57 -14.73 12.37 4.12
C SER A 57 -14.71 13.75 4.76
N ASP A 58 -13.67 14.07 5.53
CA ASP A 58 -13.50 15.40 6.13
C ASP A 58 -13.39 16.49 5.06
N LYS A 59 -12.60 16.24 4.01
CA LYS A 59 -12.49 17.14 2.85
C LYS A 59 -13.82 17.36 2.15
N LEU A 60 -14.58 16.30 1.91
CA LEU A 60 -15.90 16.39 1.28
C LEU A 60 -16.88 17.21 2.14
N VAL A 61 -16.87 17.02 3.46
CA VAL A 61 -17.68 17.82 4.41
C VAL A 61 -17.27 19.30 4.37
N ASN A 62 -15.96 19.57 4.30
CA ASN A 62 -15.41 20.92 4.20
C ASN A 62 -15.51 21.54 2.80
N LYS A 63 -16.07 20.80 1.82
CA LYS A 63 -16.19 21.21 0.41
C LYS A 63 -14.84 21.49 -0.26
N GLU A 64 -13.80 20.82 0.20
CA GLU A 64 -12.50 20.81 -0.46
C GLU A 64 -12.55 19.94 -1.73
N THR A 65 -11.77 20.32 -2.74
CA THR A 65 -11.71 19.59 -4.01
C THR A 65 -10.62 18.52 -3.97
N VAL A 66 -11.01 17.26 -4.22
CA VAL A 66 -10.10 16.13 -4.45
C VAL A 66 -10.24 15.72 -5.93
N ASP A 67 -9.24 16.06 -6.74
CA ASP A 67 -9.31 15.84 -8.20
C ASP A 67 -9.01 14.39 -8.57
N PHE A 68 -8.15 13.73 -7.79
CA PHE A 68 -7.74 12.36 -8.02
C PHE A 68 -7.23 11.70 -6.74
N VAL A 69 -7.46 10.40 -6.61
CA VAL A 69 -6.94 9.57 -5.51
C VAL A 69 -6.06 8.45 -6.04
N ALA A 70 -4.85 8.31 -5.51
CA ALA A 70 -3.94 7.22 -5.89
C ALA A 70 -3.51 6.40 -4.66
N ILE A 71 -3.84 5.11 -4.65
CA ILE A 71 -3.60 4.24 -3.49
C ILE A 71 -2.56 3.16 -3.83
N GLY A 72 -1.44 3.20 -3.12
CA GLY A 72 -0.42 2.14 -3.14
C GLY A 72 -0.64 1.18 -1.97
N MET A 73 -1.31 0.06 -2.25
CA MET A 73 -1.61 -0.97 -1.26
C MET A 73 -0.34 -1.74 -0.84
N THR A 74 -0.32 -2.25 0.38
CA THR A 74 0.81 -3.01 0.95
C THR A 74 0.51 -4.50 1.04
N ALA A 75 1.44 -5.28 1.58
CA ALA A 75 1.29 -6.73 1.75
C ALA A 75 0.03 -7.10 2.57
N PRO A 76 -0.77 -8.11 2.15
CA PRO A 76 -2.02 -8.50 2.82
C PRO A 76 -1.87 -8.90 4.29
N ASN A 77 -0.73 -9.47 4.67
CA ASN A 77 -0.49 -10.04 5.99
C ASN A 77 -0.16 -9.00 7.09
N ARG A 78 0.00 -7.72 6.73
CA ARG A 78 0.36 -6.69 7.70
C ARG A 78 -0.81 -6.39 8.65
N ARG A 79 -0.58 -6.48 9.95
CA ARG A 79 -1.58 -6.27 11.02
C ARG A 79 -1.35 -4.97 11.78
N GLU A 80 -2.36 -4.59 12.56
CA GLU A 80 -2.32 -3.46 13.48
C GLU A 80 -2.64 -3.93 14.89
N HIS A 81 -1.91 -3.40 15.87
CA HIS A 81 -2.12 -3.65 17.28
C HIS A 81 -2.17 -2.31 18.00
N PHE A 82 -3.26 -2.03 18.70
CA PHE A 82 -3.39 -0.79 19.46
C PHE A 82 -3.01 -1.01 20.92
N ILE A 83 -2.01 -0.29 21.40
CA ILE A 83 -1.57 -0.32 22.79
C ILE A 83 -2.21 0.87 23.51
N GLU A 84 -3.40 0.64 24.08
CA GLU A 84 -4.25 1.68 24.67
C GLU A 84 -3.52 2.53 25.72
N LYS A 85 -2.79 1.88 26.64
CA LYS A 85 -2.02 2.57 27.70
C LYS A 85 -0.95 3.52 27.17
N LYS A 86 -0.50 3.32 25.93
CA LYS A 86 0.51 4.15 25.25
C LYS A 86 -0.11 5.05 24.18
N ASN A 87 -1.41 4.93 23.93
CA ASN A 87 -2.10 5.53 22.78
C ASN A 87 -1.33 5.32 21.46
N LEU A 88 -0.82 4.10 21.27
CA LEU A 88 0.11 3.77 20.19
C LEU A 88 -0.49 2.71 19.27
N LEU A 89 -0.61 3.04 17.98
CA LEU A 89 -0.92 2.07 16.94
C LEU A 89 0.39 1.49 16.41
N VAL A 90 0.55 0.19 16.55
CA VAL A 90 1.70 -0.57 16.06
C VAL A 90 1.29 -1.28 14.78
N HIS A 91 2.04 -1.07 13.71
CA HIS A 91 1.92 -1.86 12.51
C HIS A 91 2.99 -2.94 12.50
N ASN A 92 2.59 -4.17 12.20
CA ASN A 92 3.53 -5.28 12.13
C ASN A 92 3.27 -6.15 10.90
N ILE A 93 4.32 -6.73 10.35
CA ILE A 93 4.19 -7.91 9.52
C ILE A 93 4.53 -9.07 10.44
N PRO A 94 3.58 -9.97 10.75
CA PRO A 94 3.92 -11.24 11.37
C PRO A 94 4.87 -12.01 10.45
N SER A 95 6.08 -12.28 10.93
CA SER A 95 7.14 -12.97 10.19
C SER A 95 7.86 -13.95 11.12
N HIS A 96 8.53 -14.93 10.53
CA HIS A 96 9.39 -15.86 11.27
C HIS A 96 10.62 -15.14 11.87
N GLU A 97 11.06 -14.05 11.25
CA GLU A 97 12.11 -13.16 11.74
C GLU A 97 11.53 -11.77 11.99
N TYR A 98 11.31 -11.42 13.25
CA TYR A 98 10.83 -10.09 13.67
C TYR A 98 12.02 -9.19 14.02
N HIS A 99 12.19 -8.09 13.29
CA HIS A 99 13.32 -7.17 13.46
C HIS A 99 13.09 -6.06 14.50
N GLY A 100 12.00 -6.14 15.28
CA GLY A 100 11.65 -5.10 16.23
C GLY A 100 10.88 -3.93 15.60
N ASN A 101 10.18 -3.19 16.47
CA ASN A 101 9.51 -1.95 16.15
C ASN A 101 10.12 -0.85 17.00
N ILE A 102 10.62 0.20 16.33
CA ILE A 102 11.32 1.32 16.97
C ILE A 102 10.46 2.11 17.97
N ASN A 103 9.14 2.01 17.86
CA ASN A 103 8.19 2.67 18.77
C ASN A 103 7.90 1.83 20.03
N LEU A 104 8.49 0.64 20.14
CA LEU A 104 8.32 -0.26 21.27
C LEU A 104 9.61 -0.36 22.09
N ASP A 105 9.46 -0.46 23.41
CA ASP A 105 10.57 -0.85 24.29
C ASP A 105 10.92 -2.34 24.09
N GLU A 106 12.04 -2.76 24.68
CA GLU A 106 12.56 -4.12 24.52
C GLU A 106 11.55 -5.19 24.96
N GLN A 107 10.85 -4.98 26.08
CA GLN A 107 9.88 -5.95 26.59
C GLN A 107 8.68 -6.07 25.63
N ASN A 108 8.09 -4.96 25.19
CA ASN A 108 6.98 -4.99 24.24
C ASN A 108 7.39 -5.57 22.90
N ASN A 109 8.65 -5.38 22.46
CA ASN A 109 9.18 -6.04 21.28
C ASN A 109 9.25 -7.56 21.46
N ARG A 110 9.72 -8.05 22.60
CA ARG A 110 9.74 -9.50 22.90
C ARG A 110 8.34 -10.09 22.98
N ASP A 111 7.40 -9.37 23.59
CA ASP A 111 6.01 -9.82 23.69
C ASP A 111 5.34 -9.86 22.31
N LEU A 112 5.60 -8.87 21.45
CA LEU A 112 5.09 -8.86 20.09
C LEU A 112 5.72 -9.96 19.21
N ASP A 113 7.00 -10.25 19.40
CA ASP A 113 7.68 -11.36 18.74
C ASP A 113 7.04 -12.70 19.13
N LEU A 114 6.87 -12.95 20.44
CA LEU A 114 6.19 -14.16 20.92
C LEU A 114 4.76 -14.27 20.38
N PHE A 115 4.01 -13.16 20.38
CA PHE A 115 2.68 -13.12 19.78
C PHE A 115 2.71 -13.48 18.29
N ASN A 116 3.64 -12.92 17.52
CA ASN A 116 3.81 -13.23 16.10
C ASN A 116 4.11 -14.71 15.88
N GLN A 117 5.02 -15.30 16.67
CA GLN A 117 5.36 -16.72 16.56
C GLN A 117 4.14 -17.61 16.83
N LEU A 118 3.37 -17.31 17.88
CA LEU A 118 2.14 -18.06 18.20
C LEU A 118 1.07 -17.86 17.12
N TYR A 119 0.90 -16.64 16.63
CA TYR A 119 -0.05 -16.32 15.56
C TYR A 119 0.30 -17.07 14.27
N MET A 120 1.54 -16.96 13.80
CA MET A 120 2.02 -17.65 12.60
C MET A 120 1.90 -19.17 12.72
N LYS A 121 2.15 -19.73 13.90
CA LYS A 121 2.07 -21.17 14.14
C LYS A 121 0.65 -21.72 14.17
N HIS A 122 -0.32 -20.96 14.69
CA HIS A 122 -1.63 -21.50 15.04
C HIS A 122 -2.82 -20.88 14.31
N PHE A 123 -2.70 -19.63 13.85
CA PHE A 123 -3.85 -18.82 13.42
C PHE A 123 -3.66 -18.14 12.06
N TRP A 124 -2.45 -18.16 11.51
CA TRP A 124 -2.18 -17.51 10.23
C TRP A 124 -2.73 -18.32 9.04
N SER A 125 -3.32 -17.60 8.09
CA SER A 125 -3.80 -18.15 6.82
C SER A 125 -3.59 -17.11 5.71
N PRO A 126 -2.77 -17.41 4.69
CA PRO A 126 -2.57 -16.49 3.56
C PRO A 126 -3.85 -16.25 2.76
N VAL A 127 -4.75 -17.25 2.68
CA VAL A 127 -6.06 -17.11 2.02
C VAL A 127 -6.95 -16.14 2.78
N TYR A 128 -6.93 -16.18 4.11
CA TYR A 128 -7.69 -15.23 4.92
C TYR A 128 -7.16 -13.80 4.76
N ASP A 129 -5.84 -13.62 4.79
CA ASP A 129 -5.22 -12.31 4.58
C ASP A 129 -5.57 -11.74 3.20
N PHE A 130 -5.53 -12.57 2.17
CA PHE A 130 -5.94 -12.16 0.83
C PHE A 130 -7.43 -11.85 0.73
N HIS A 131 -8.30 -12.58 1.44
CA HIS A 131 -9.72 -12.23 1.50
C HIS A 131 -9.92 -10.84 2.15
N CYS A 132 -9.27 -10.57 3.28
CA CYS A 132 -9.31 -9.24 3.90
C CYS A 132 -8.83 -8.15 2.93
N TYR A 133 -7.78 -8.45 2.15
CA TYR A 133 -7.27 -7.56 1.11
C TYR A 133 -8.33 -7.23 0.04
N LEU A 134 -9.10 -8.21 -0.43
CA LEU A 134 -10.20 -7.98 -1.38
C LEU A 134 -11.30 -7.10 -0.78
N ILE A 135 -11.61 -7.26 0.51
CA ILE A 135 -12.58 -6.40 1.20
C ILE A 135 -12.08 -4.95 1.26
N HIS A 136 -10.78 -4.74 1.48
CA HIS A 136 -10.17 -3.40 1.47
C HIS A 136 -10.31 -2.73 0.10
N LEU A 137 -10.03 -3.45 -0.99
CA LEU A 137 -10.22 -2.95 -2.36
C LEU A 137 -11.67 -2.56 -2.61
N MET A 138 -12.60 -3.46 -2.30
CA MET A 138 -14.03 -3.24 -2.51
C MET A 138 -14.54 -2.04 -1.71
N THR A 139 -14.05 -1.87 -0.48
CA THR A 139 -14.42 -0.73 0.37
C THR A 139 -13.97 0.60 -0.25
N LEU A 140 -12.72 0.67 -0.72
CA LEU A 140 -12.17 1.86 -1.37
C LEU A 140 -12.91 2.18 -2.68
N GLN A 141 -13.08 1.18 -3.55
CA GLN A 141 -13.77 1.37 -4.84
C GLN A 141 -15.20 1.86 -4.63
N ASN A 142 -15.95 1.25 -3.71
CA ASN A 142 -17.31 1.67 -3.40
C ASN A 142 -17.34 3.11 -2.86
N PHE A 143 -16.42 3.45 -1.95
CA PHE A 143 -16.34 4.80 -1.38
C PHE A 143 -16.05 5.86 -2.44
N PHE A 144 -15.05 5.64 -3.30
CA PHE A 144 -14.72 6.59 -4.37
C PHE A 144 -15.84 6.71 -5.41
N THR A 145 -16.45 5.58 -5.78
CA THR A 145 -17.56 5.55 -6.74
C THR A 145 -18.79 6.30 -6.22
N ALA A 146 -19.16 6.08 -4.95
CA ALA A 146 -20.28 6.76 -4.31
C ALA A 146 -20.09 8.29 -4.26
N ASN A 147 -18.84 8.74 -4.13
CA ASN A 147 -18.48 10.16 -4.06
C ASN A 147 -18.02 10.74 -5.42
N LYS A 148 -18.07 9.96 -6.50
CA LYS A 148 -17.65 10.37 -7.86
C LYS A 148 -16.22 10.89 -7.94
N ILE A 149 -15.33 10.30 -7.14
CA ILE A 149 -13.93 10.68 -7.09
C ILE A 149 -13.16 9.82 -8.09
N PRO A 150 -12.38 10.39 -9.03
CA PRO A 150 -11.49 9.63 -9.89
C PRO A 150 -10.34 8.99 -9.08
N TYR A 151 -9.99 7.74 -9.40
CA TYR A 151 -8.96 7.04 -8.64
C TYR A 151 -8.22 5.95 -9.42
N ILE A 152 -7.06 5.56 -8.88
CA ILE A 152 -6.31 4.34 -9.24
C ILE A 152 -5.86 3.63 -7.95
N ILE A 153 -5.86 2.30 -7.96
CA ILE A 153 -5.30 1.46 -6.91
C ILE A 153 -4.24 0.56 -7.54
N PHE A 154 -3.12 0.35 -6.86
CA PHE A 154 -2.09 -0.61 -7.27
C PHE A 154 -1.44 -1.27 -6.05
N ASN A 155 -0.68 -2.33 -6.30
CA ASN A 155 0.08 -3.02 -5.27
C ASN A 155 1.51 -2.48 -5.20
N SER A 156 1.89 -1.87 -4.07
CA SER A 156 3.28 -1.46 -3.83
C SER A 156 4.18 -2.66 -3.55
N LEU A 157 3.67 -3.62 -2.77
CA LEU A 157 4.36 -4.87 -2.43
C LEU A 157 3.64 -6.06 -3.06
N ASN A 158 4.35 -7.18 -3.21
CA ASN A 158 3.72 -8.42 -3.65
C ASN A 158 2.67 -8.92 -2.65
N LEU A 159 1.70 -9.64 -3.20
CA LEU A 159 0.49 -10.07 -2.49
C LEU A 159 0.70 -11.36 -1.70
N THR A 160 1.82 -12.05 -1.94
CA THR A 160 2.24 -13.21 -1.17
C THR A 160 3.25 -12.82 -0.08
N PRO A 161 3.43 -13.66 0.95
CA PRO A 161 4.47 -13.47 1.94
C PRO A 161 5.89 -13.49 1.33
N ASN A 162 6.06 -14.16 0.20
CA ASN A 162 7.31 -14.13 -0.56
C ASN A 162 7.33 -12.91 -1.48
N LEU A 163 7.99 -11.83 -1.04
CA LEU A 163 8.10 -10.61 -1.83
C LEU A 163 8.82 -10.82 -3.17
N LEU A 164 9.54 -11.91 -3.39
CA LEU A 164 10.28 -12.15 -4.64
C LEU A 164 9.47 -12.90 -5.70
N GLU A 165 8.35 -13.51 -5.33
CA GLU A 165 7.49 -14.20 -6.29
C GLU A 165 6.48 -13.20 -6.88
N PRO A 166 6.60 -12.83 -8.17
CA PRO A 166 5.61 -11.98 -8.80
C PRO A 166 4.29 -12.74 -8.85
N THR A 167 3.25 -12.12 -8.30
CA THR A 167 1.91 -12.69 -8.34
C THR A 167 0.94 -11.69 -8.92
N LYS A 168 0.30 -12.07 -10.03
CA LYS A 168 -0.81 -11.30 -10.57
C LYS A 168 -2.02 -11.44 -9.66
N PHE A 169 -2.73 -10.34 -9.48
CA PHE A 169 -3.90 -10.27 -8.62
C PHE A 169 -5.01 -11.24 -9.07
N THR A 170 -5.26 -11.30 -10.38
CA THR A 170 -6.20 -12.24 -11.02
C THR A 170 -5.83 -13.70 -10.76
N GLU A 171 -4.57 -14.07 -10.92
CA GLU A 171 -4.08 -15.44 -10.66
C GLU A 171 -4.28 -15.85 -9.19
N LEU A 172 -4.02 -14.95 -8.24
CA LEU A 172 -4.27 -15.21 -6.83
C LEU A 172 -5.75 -15.39 -6.50
N CYS A 173 -6.62 -14.65 -7.19
CA CYS A 173 -8.07 -14.84 -7.05
C CYS A 173 -8.51 -16.23 -7.52
N GLU A 174 -7.92 -16.76 -8.59
CA GLU A 174 -8.19 -18.12 -9.07
C GLU A 174 -7.68 -19.17 -8.08
N GLN A 175 -6.44 -19.02 -7.61
CA GLN A 175 -5.82 -19.96 -6.66
C GLN A 175 -6.52 -20.00 -5.30
N SER A 176 -7.15 -18.89 -4.90
CA SER A 176 -7.80 -18.74 -3.59
C SER A 176 -9.32 -18.96 -3.61
N ASP A 177 -9.89 -19.41 -4.73
CA ASP A 177 -11.34 -19.56 -4.94
C ASP A 177 -12.14 -18.26 -4.69
N MET A 178 -11.55 -17.12 -5.09
CA MET A 178 -12.11 -15.77 -4.89
C MET A 178 -12.62 -15.14 -6.20
N VAL A 179 -12.75 -15.91 -7.28
CA VAL A 179 -13.15 -15.43 -8.62
C VAL A 179 -14.48 -14.65 -8.57
N SER A 180 -15.44 -15.10 -7.76
CA SER A 180 -16.73 -14.42 -7.61
C SER A 180 -16.62 -13.04 -6.96
N VAL A 181 -15.69 -12.88 -6.01
CA VAL A 181 -15.40 -11.60 -5.35
C VAL A 181 -14.66 -10.67 -6.31
N TYR A 182 -13.64 -11.19 -6.99
CA TYR A 182 -12.90 -10.47 -8.03
C TYR A 182 -13.83 -9.86 -9.08
N LYS A 183 -14.84 -10.60 -9.56
CA LYS A 183 -15.83 -10.12 -10.55
C LYS A 183 -16.66 -8.92 -10.09
N GLN A 184 -16.64 -8.58 -8.81
CA GLN A 184 -17.32 -7.38 -8.29
C GLN A 184 -16.43 -6.14 -8.33
N LEU A 185 -15.12 -6.28 -8.57
CA LEU A 185 -14.18 -5.17 -8.62
C LEU A 185 -14.13 -4.54 -10.01
N ASP A 186 -14.03 -3.21 -10.05
CA ASP A 186 -13.73 -2.48 -11.28
C ASP A 186 -12.23 -2.53 -11.55
N MET A 187 -11.83 -3.48 -12.40
CA MET A 187 -10.43 -3.67 -12.77
C MET A 187 -9.86 -2.52 -13.61
N SER A 188 -10.70 -1.66 -14.22
CA SER A 188 -10.22 -0.46 -14.90
C SER A 188 -9.65 0.60 -13.95
N LYS A 189 -9.79 0.37 -12.63
CA LYS A 189 -9.27 1.21 -11.54
C LYS A 189 -8.18 0.51 -10.73
N ILE A 190 -7.73 -0.66 -11.17
CA ILE A 190 -6.67 -1.42 -10.50
C ILE A 190 -5.56 -1.69 -11.51
N TYR A 191 -4.37 -1.13 -11.27
CA TYR A 191 -3.18 -1.52 -12.01
C TYR A 191 -2.64 -2.85 -11.46
N GLU A 192 -2.71 -3.91 -12.27
CA GLU A 192 -2.34 -5.28 -11.85
C GLU A 192 -1.20 -5.94 -12.62
N ASP A 193 -0.70 -5.33 -13.70
CA ASP A 193 0.31 -5.94 -14.57
C ASP A 193 1.58 -6.35 -13.82
N GLN A 194 1.97 -5.54 -12.83
CA GLN A 194 3.07 -5.79 -11.91
C GLN A 194 2.90 -4.96 -10.63
N THR A 195 3.68 -5.28 -9.60
CA THR A 195 3.76 -4.47 -8.38
C THR A 195 4.92 -3.48 -8.46
N PHE A 196 4.88 -2.41 -7.66
CA PHE A 196 5.99 -1.46 -7.61
C PHE A 196 7.29 -2.15 -7.14
N PHE A 197 7.17 -3.08 -6.19
CA PHE A 197 8.27 -3.91 -5.72
C PHE A 197 8.88 -4.76 -6.84
N THR A 198 8.06 -5.51 -7.58
CA THR A 198 8.56 -6.33 -8.69
C THR A 198 9.27 -5.46 -9.72
N TYR A 199 8.67 -4.33 -10.08
CA TYR A 199 9.26 -3.40 -11.04
C TYR A 199 10.64 -2.92 -10.61
N MET A 200 10.76 -2.35 -9.41
CA MET A 200 12.04 -1.82 -8.93
C MET A 200 13.07 -2.94 -8.78
N TYR A 201 12.65 -4.14 -8.38
CA TYR A 201 13.55 -5.26 -8.09
C TYR A 201 14.14 -5.83 -9.38
N GLU A 202 13.30 -6.12 -10.38
CA GLU A 202 13.72 -6.65 -11.68
C GLU A 202 14.63 -5.66 -12.43
N ASN A 203 14.37 -4.35 -12.27
CA ASN A 203 15.16 -3.29 -12.89
C ASN A 203 16.36 -2.84 -12.04
N LYS A 204 16.56 -3.42 -10.84
CA LYS A 204 17.63 -3.05 -9.89
C LYS A 204 17.62 -1.56 -9.49
N LYS A 205 16.43 -0.97 -9.38
CA LYS A 205 16.17 0.43 -9.05
C LYS A 205 15.76 0.60 -7.60
N PHE A 206 16.61 0.13 -6.70
CA PHE A 206 16.37 0.15 -5.26
C PHE A 206 17.68 0.38 -4.51
N PHE A 207 17.59 0.84 -3.26
CA PHE A 207 18.78 1.01 -2.42
C PHE A 207 19.37 -0.37 -2.03
N PRO A 208 20.62 -0.70 -2.42
CA PRO A 208 21.12 -2.08 -2.38
C PRO A 208 21.88 -2.46 -1.10
N ILE A 209 22.07 -1.52 -0.16
CA ILE A 209 22.93 -1.72 1.01
C ILE A 209 22.13 -2.42 2.11
N GLU A 210 22.42 -3.71 2.34
CA GLU A 210 21.82 -4.47 3.44
C GLU A 210 22.14 -3.82 4.80
N GLY A 211 21.14 -3.78 5.70
CA GLY A 211 21.24 -3.11 7.00
C GLY A 211 21.02 -1.58 6.95
N ASP A 212 20.96 -0.96 5.77
CA ASP A 212 20.45 0.40 5.61
C ASP A 212 18.93 0.40 5.78
N GLU A 213 18.36 1.39 6.46
CA GLU A 213 16.90 1.49 6.62
C GLU A 213 16.14 1.66 5.29
N ARG A 214 16.86 2.04 4.23
CA ARG A 214 16.37 2.22 2.86
C ARG A 214 16.50 0.95 2.05
N TYR A 215 17.20 -0.07 2.54
CA TYR A 215 17.41 -1.32 1.83
C TYR A 215 16.11 -1.85 1.23
N MET A 216 16.15 -2.25 -0.04
CA MET A 216 14.98 -2.77 -0.77
C MET A 216 13.79 -1.80 -0.82
N HIS A 217 14.05 -0.48 -0.78
CA HIS A 217 13.07 0.55 -1.14
C HIS A 217 13.39 1.13 -2.52
N PRO A 218 12.36 1.61 -3.25
CA PRO A 218 12.55 2.18 -4.58
C PRO A 218 13.42 3.42 -4.52
N ASP A 219 14.37 3.53 -5.44
CA ASP A 219 15.15 4.75 -5.61
C ASP A 219 14.37 5.81 -6.39
N GLU A 220 15.00 6.96 -6.60
CA GLU A 220 14.40 8.09 -7.30
C GLU A 220 13.98 7.75 -8.75
N GLU A 221 14.74 6.91 -9.43
CA GLU A 221 14.46 6.50 -10.81
C GLU A 221 13.25 5.57 -10.86
N ALA A 222 13.18 4.59 -9.96
CA ALA A 222 12.00 3.74 -9.79
C ALA A 222 10.73 4.55 -9.54
N HIS A 223 10.81 5.57 -8.69
CA HIS A 223 9.68 6.46 -8.40
C HIS A 223 9.20 7.25 -9.63
N ALA A 224 10.13 7.80 -10.41
CA ALA A 224 9.81 8.56 -11.61
C ALA A 224 9.15 7.70 -12.69
N GLU A 225 9.68 6.50 -12.90
CA GLU A 225 9.18 5.56 -13.89
C GLU A 225 7.86 4.92 -13.46
N TRP A 226 7.70 4.62 -12.18
CA TRP A 226 6.42 4.13 -11.65
C TRP A 226 5.29 5.14 -11.85
N ALA A 227 5.57 6.42 -11.62
CA ALA A 227 4.61 7.48 -11.91
C ALA A 227 4.24 7.55 -13.41
N GLU A 228 5.19 7.31 -14.31
CA GLU A 228 4.89 7.22 -15.75
C GLU A 228 4.04 6.01 -16.10
N ILE A 229 4.35 4.85 -15.55
CA ILE A 229 3.57 3.62 -15.73
C ILE A 229 2.12 3.84 -15.32
N LEU A 230 1.89 4.37 -14.11
CA LEU A 230 0.55 4.68 -13.63
C LEU A 230 -0.16 5.71 -14.52
N HIS A 231 0.54 6.76 -14.95
CA HIS A 231 -0.03 7.78 -15.80
C HIS A 231 -0.46 7.25 -17.19
N VAL A 232 0.35 6.37 -17.79
CA VAL A 232 0.01 5.68 -19.04
C VAL A 232 -1.22 4.80 -18.87
N ASP A 233 -1.28 4.00 -17.80
CA ASP A 233 -2.44 3.16 -17.49
C ASP A 233 -3.72 3.99 -17.30
N ILE A 234 -3.64 5.06 -16.49
CA ILE A 234 -4.76 5.98 -16.27
C ILE A 234 -5.26 6.59 -17.59
N LYS A 235 -4.37 6.90 -18.55
CA LYS A 235 -4.76 7.40 -19.87
C LYS A 235 -5.34 6.31 -20.76
N GLY A 236 -4.80 5.10 -20.73
CA GLY A 236 -5.31 3.95 -21.47
C GLY A 236 -6.71 3.54 -21.04
N ASN A 237 -7.02 3.62 -19.74
CA ASN A 237 -8.31 3.29 -19.16
C ASN A 237 -9.38 4.41 -19.27
N LYS A 238 -9.08 5.52 -19.96
CA LYS A 238 -10.03 6.62 -20.24
C LYS A 238 -10.80 6.47 -21.56
N SER A 239 -10.65 5.34 -22.27
CA SER A 239 -11.36 5.04 -23.53
C SER A 239 -12.66 4.27 -23.32
#